data_AF-A0A2M8KHJ4-F1
#
_entry.id   AF-A0A2M8KHJ4-F1
#
_cell.length_a   1.000
_cell.length_b   1.000
_cell.length_c   1.000
_cell.angle_alpha   90.00
_cell.angle_beta   90.00
_cell.angle_gamma   90.00
#
_symmetry.space_group_name_H-M   'P 1'
#
loop_
_entity.id
_entity.type
_entity.pdbx_description
1 polymer ?
#
loop_
_entity_poly.entity_id
_entity_poly.type
_entity_poly.pdbx_seq_one_letter_code
_entity_poly.pdbx_strand_id
1 'polypeptide(L)'
;MRETRIIFIAVVLVVLGLALAAPARPAGRAYLPKVDLIKGSGPEVYALENGDRRWIESPAAFAYFNYDWKNIKLVSESVLDSYPQEENLGKYDDYPDGSLLRGSGPEVYLIELGKKRWIPTPAIFTANDFGWKYIVRVEDKILEDIKPGSDLTISEPNRYPNTIILDGPGQNEVIEDSEVAFKFSGTNPLGPTAELSFETFLSGDDDYWRSSSGDDEEYRLLSNAVYTFYVRAKNKQGYVDPSPASIQFSIELSSYYGQVAIDRVDPDRDDFRQDYLILRNDDKDERIINLTGWKIETKKTTIVIPQAIEKLKPIFSAQDSSDINLPYDGEVIISFGASPYGVNFQTNLCSGYQAQNYEFFPSLDSDCPQPEEADYSGFKKTCCDFIENLDQCKIPNYGNNFDVSVDSQCTNFLNDNFNYQGCYNDHSQEVDFFDNEWRVFLNKSEDILDNDSETIILKDKSGQVVDIYSY
;
A
#
# COMPACT_ATOMS: atom_id res chain seq x y z
N MET A 1 -69.10 18.36 -13.75
CA MET A 1 -69.17 18.81 -15.16
C MET A 1 -68.10 18.08 -15.94
N ARG A 2 -68.50 17.37 -17.01
CA ARG A 2 -67.71 16.60 -18.01
C ARG A 2 -66.89 15.44 -17.40
N GLU A 3 -67.34 14.18 -17.37
CA GLU A 3 -67.78 13.28 -18.47
C GLU A 3 -66.89 13.30 -19.72
N THR A 4 -66.07 12.25 -19.84
CA THR A 4 -65.62 11.71 -21.13
C THR A 4 -65.64 10.18 -21.03
N ARG A 5 -66.60 9.55 -21.74
CA ARG A 5 -66.67 8.11 -22.02
C ARG A 5 -66.05 7.85 -23.39
N ILE A 6 -65.16 6.86 -23.53
CA ILE A 6 -64.93 6.10 -24.79
C ILE A 6 -64.56 4.66 -24.39
N ILE A 7 -65.55 3.75 -24.31
CA ILE A 7 -65.86 2.65 -25.25
C ILE A 7 -64.84 1.50 -25.22
N PHE A 8 -65.26 0.41 -24.58
CA PHE A 8 -64.66 -0.93 -24.66
C PHE A 8 -64.98 -1.56 -26.03
N ILE A 9 -63.96 -1.99 -26.77
CA ILE A 9 -64.09 -2.94 -27.88
C ILE A 9 -63.33 -4.21 -27.48
N ALA A 10 -64.07 -5.25 -27.14
CA ALA A 10 -63.53 -6.59 -26.94
C ALA A 10 -63.45 -7.28 -28.31
N VAL A 11 -62.24 -7.39 -28.87
CA VAL A 11 -61.97 -8.26 -30.02
C VAL A 11 -61.50 -9.61 -29.49
N VAL A 12 -62.35 -10.63 -29.65
CA VAL A 12 -61.99 -12.04 -29.45
C VAL A 12 -61.15 -12.47 -30.66
N LEU A 13 -59.84 -12.64 -30.45
CA LEU A 13 -58.94 -13.23 -31.44
C LEU A 13 -58.71 -14.71 -31.11
N VAL A 14 -59.31 -15.57 -31.92
CA VAL A 14 -59.06 -17.00 -31.98
C VAL A 14 -57.62 -17.20 -32.48
N VAL A 15 -56.72 -17.61 -31.57
CA VAL A 15 -55.36 -18.00 -31.95
C VAL A 15 -55.42 -19.44 -32.47
N LEU A 16 -55.43 -19.57 -33.80
CA LEU A 16 -55.10 -20.83 -34.47
C LEU A 16 -53.64 -21.18 -34.10
N GLY A 17 -53.45 -22.38 -33.53
CA GLY A 17 -52.14 -22.95 -33.29
C GLY A 17 -51.41 -23.24 -34.60
N LEU A 18 -50.60 -22.27 -35.05
CA LEU A 18 -49.50 -22.52 -35.95
C LEU A 18 -48.31 -22.96 -35.08
N ALA A 19 -47.94 -24.23 -35.21
CA ALA A 19 -46.63 -24.70 -34.77
C ALA A 19 -45.57 -23.93 -35.56
N LEU A 20 -45.08 -22.83 -34.98
CA LEU A 20 -43.87 -22.17 -35.45
C LEU A 20 -42.75 -23.19 -35.28
N ALA A 21 -42.24 -23.69 -36.40
CA ALA A 21 -40.96 -24.35 -36.42
C ALA A 21 -39.97 -23.43 -35.70
N ALA A 22 -39.31 -23.96 -34.67
CA ALA A 22 -38.24 -23.25 -33.99
C ALA A 22 -37.28 -22.70 -35.06
N PRO A 23 -36.85 -21.43 -34.96
CA PRO A 23 -35.87 -20.91 -35.91
C PRO A 23 -34.67 -21.86 -35.89
N ALA A 24 -34.21 -22.26 -37.07
CA ALA A 24 -32.97 -23.01 -37.20
C ALA A 24 -31.90 -22.26 -36.39
N ARG A 25 -31.29 -22.94 -35.42
CA ARG A 25 -30.15 -22.39 -34.67
C ARG A 25 -29.15 -21.84 -35.71
N PRO A 26 -28.60 -20.63 -35.51
CA PRO A 26 -27.66 -20.07 -36.46
C PRO A 26 -26.52 -21.07 -36.72
N ALA A 27 -26.09 -21.16 -37.98
CA ALA A 27 -24.95 -21.98 -38.37
C ALA A 27 -23.75 -21.69 -37.44
N GLY A 28 -23.13 -22.77 -36.93
CA GLY A 28 -22.17 -22.73 -35.82
C GLY A 28 -21.12 -21.62 -35.89
N ARG A 29 -20.77 -21.07 -34.71
CA ARG A 29 -19.68 -20.09 -34.57
C ARG A 29 -18.34 -20.74 -34.91
N ALA A 30 -17.37 -19.92 -35.30
CA ALA A 30 -15.97 -20.34 -35.32
C ALA A 30 -15.63 -20.77 -33.91
N TYR A 31 -15.39 -22.07 -33.72
CA TYR A 31 -14.74 -22.49 -32.49
C TYR A 31 -13.26 -22.26 -32.69
N LEU A 32 -12.85 -21.09 -32.23
CA LEU A 32 -11.49 -20.80 -31.86
C LEU A 32 -11.50 -20.71 -30.34
N PRO A 33 -10.38 -21.05 -29.71
CA PRO A 33 -10.30 -20.98 -28.26
C PRO A 33 -10.73 -19.56 -27.84
N LYS A 34 -11.40 -19.43 -26.70
CA LYS A 34 -11.50 -18.13 -26.04
C LYS A 34 -10.07 -17.76 -25.64
N VAL A 35 -9.32 -17.19 -26.57
CA VAL A 35 -8.01 -16.60 -26.32
C VAL A 35 -8.21 -15.12 -26.22
N ASP A 36 -7.61 -14.54 -25.20
CA ASP A 36 -7.42 -13.10 -25.19
C ASP A 36 -6.38 -12.76 -26.26
N LEU A 37 -6.73 -11.80 -27.11
CA LEU A 37 -5.80 -11.22 -28.07
C LEU A 37 -5.20 -9.98 -27.41
N ILE A 38 -3.87 -9.93 -27.31
CA ILE A 38 -3.19 -8.81 -26.67
C ILE A 38 -2.13 -8.21 -27.61
N LYS A 39 -1.81 -6.94 -27.38
CA LYS A 39 -0.66 -6.27 -28.00
C LYS A 39 -0.03 -5.29 -27.02
N GLY A 40 1.28 -5.08 -27.19
CA GLY A 40 2.03 -4.03 -26.52
C GLY A 40 2.04 -2.73 -27.33
N SER A 41 3.14 -1.98 -27.21
CA SER A 41 3.33 -0.73 -27.95
C SER A 41 3.58 -0.93 -29.45
N GLY A 42 4.12 -2.10 -29.83
CA GLY A 42 4.43 -2.50 -31.20
C GLY A 42 3.22 -2.88 -32.07
N PRO A 43 3.44 -3.13 -33.38
CA PRO A 43 2.41 -3.64 -34.29
C PRO A 43 2.03 -5.11 -34.07
N GLU A 44 2.84 -5.88 -33.35
CA GLU A 44 2.67 -7.33 -33.12
C GLU A 44 1.42 -7.62 -32.30
N VAL A 45 0.70 -8.68 -32.66
CA VAL A 45 -0.51 -9.16 -31.96
C VAL A 45 -0.28 -10.59 -31.52
N TYR A 46 -0.66 -10.89 -30.29
CA TYR A 46 -0.42 -12.18 -29.65
C TYR A 46 -1.73 -12.82 -29.25
N ALA A 47 -1.83 -14.13 -29.40
CA ALA A 47 -2.87 -14.93 -28.76
C ALA A 47 -2.34 -15.47 -27.42
N LEU A 48 -3.13 -15.36 -26.35
CA LEU A 48 -2.82 -15.95 -25.05
C LEU A 48 -3.42 -17.36 -24.95
N GLU A 49 -2.57 -18.38 -24.98
CA GLU A 49 -2.96 -19.80 -24.94
C GLU A 49 -2.39 -20.45 -23.67
N ASN A 50 -3.26 -20.92 -22.77
CA ASN A 50 -2.89 -21.62 -21.52
C ASN A 50 -1.82 -20.93 -20.64
N GLY A 51 -1.75 -19.61 -20.75
CA GLY A 51 -0.84 -18.79 -19.98
C GLY A 51 0.42 -18.34 -20.70
N ASP A 52 0.60 -18.75 -21.96
CA ASP A 52 1.70 -18.37 -22.84
C ASP A 52 1.23 -17.43 -23.95
N ARG A 53 2.12 -16.56 -24.45
CA ARG A 53 1.86 -15.69 -25.61
C ARG A 53 2.41 -16.32 -26.87
N ARG A 54 1.63 -16.28 -27.95
CA ARG A 54 2.05 -16.71 -29.29
C ARG A 54 1.87 -15.58 -30.30
N TRP A 55 2.95 -15.15 -30.93
CA TRP A 55 2.91 -14.05 -31.91
C TRP A 55 2.18 -14.50 -33.19
N ILE A 56 1.19 -13.74 -33.64
CA ILE A 56 0.48 -13.97 -34.90
C ILE A 56 1.26 -13.28 -36.03
N GLU A 57 2.01 -14.05 -36.81
CA GLU A 57 3.07 -13.50 -37.69
C GLU A 57 2.54 -12.66 -38.86
N SER A 58 1.25 -12.76 -39.20
CA SER A 58 0.67 -12.00 -40.31
C SER A 58 -0.84 -11.76 -40.22
N PRO A 59 -1.37 -10.72 -40.88
CA PRO A 59 -2.82 -10.55 -41.05
C PRO A 59 -3.51 -11.72 -41.75
N ALA A 60 -2.77 -12.48 -42.57
CA ALA A 60 -3.28 -13.70 -43.20
C ALA A 60 -3.46 -14.81 -42.15
N ALA A 61 -2.51 -14.99 -41.23
CA ALA A 61 -2.66 -15.89 -40.08
C ALA A 61 -3.81 -15.45 -39.17
N PHE A 62 -3.91 -14.16 -38.86
CA PHE A 62 -5.00 -13.59 -38.07
C PHE A 62 -6.39 -13.87 -38.68
N ALA A 63 -6.53 -13.65 -39.99
CA ALA A 63 -7.77 -13.93 -40.72
C ALA A 63 -8.04 -15.45 -40.87
N TYR A 64 -7.00 -16.26 -41.03
CA TYR A 64 -7.09 -17.72 -41.11
C TYR A 64 -7.68 -18.30 -39.82
N PHE A 65 -7.15 -17.87 -38.67
CA PHE A 65 -7.69 -18.20 -37.37
C PHE A 65 -8.93 -17.38 -37.03
N ASN A 66 -9.59 -16.72 -38.00
CA ASN A 66 -10.85 -15.96 -37.83
C ASN A 66 -10.91 -15.13 -36.52
N TYR A 67 -9.78 -14.56 -36.13
CA TYR A 67 -9.69 -13.62 -35.02
C TYR A 67 -10.34 -12.30 -35.42
N ASP A 68 -10.84 -11.55 -34.44
CA ASP A 68 -11.44 -10.23 -34.67
C ASP A 68 -10.50 -9.16 -34.11
N TRP A 69 -10.07 -8.24 -34.98
CA TRP A 69 -9.20 -7.12 -34.62
C TRP A 69 -9.80 -6.26 -33.51
N LYS A 70 -11.12 -6.25 -33.36
CA LYS A 70 -11.83 -5.52 -32.30
C LYS A 70 -11.64 -6.13 -30.91
N ASN A 71 -11.21 -7.38 -30.82
CA ASN A 71 -11.01 -8.09 -29.56
C ASN A 71 -9.59 -7.94 -29.01
N ILE A 72 -8.72 -7.19 -29.69
CA ILE A 72 -7.34 -6.96 -29.24
C ILE A 72 -7.33 -5.99 -28.06
N LYS A 73 -6.80 -6.44 -26.94
CA LYS A 73 -6.56 -5.64 -25.74
C LYS A 73 -5.15 -5.05 -25.80
N LEU A 74 -5.04 -3.74 -25.63
CA LEU A 74 -3.74 -3.07 -25.47
C LEU A 74 -3.28 -3.25 -24.01
N VAL A 75 -2.07 -3.76 -23.82
CA VAL A 75 -1.42 -3.91 -22.52
C VAL A 75 -0.07 -3.18 -22.51
N SER A 76 0.52 -2.95 -21.34
CA SER A 76 1.89 -2.42 -21.27
C SER A 76 2.90 -3.45 -21.80
N GLU A 77 4.09 -2.99 -22.18
CA GLU A 77 5.15 -3.89 -22.62
C GLU A 77 5.56 -4.87 -21.51
N SER A 78 5.60 -4.41 -20.25
CA SER A 78 5.86 -5.25 -19.07
C SER A 78 4.83 -6.37 -18.91
N VAL A 79 3.54 -6.06 -19.09
CA VAL A 79 2.47 -7.06 -19.05
C VAL A 79 2.60 -8.02 -20.21
N LEU A 80 2.94 -7.53 -21.41
CA LEU A 80 3.12 -8.39 -22.58
C LEU A 80 4.29 -9.36 -22.36
N ASP A 81 5.42 -8.89 -21.82
CA ASP A 81 6.64 -9.65 -21.60
C ASP A 81 6.58 -10.63 -20.43
N SER A 82 5.64 -10.45 -19.50
CA SER A 82 5.46 -11.38 -18.38
C SER A 82 4.91 -12.75 -18.80
N TYR A 83 4.24 -12.82 -19.97
CA TYR A 83 3.78 -14.09 -20.54
C TYR A 83 4.92 -14.78 -21.31
N PRO A 84 5.24 -16.05 -21.01
CA PRO A 84 6.25 -16.80 -21.77
C PRO A 84 5.93 -16.85 -23.26
N GLN A 85 6.94 -16.63 -24.10
CA GLN A 85 6.80 -16.73 -25.55
C GLN A 85 6.85 -18.21 -25.97
N GLU A 86 5.78 -18.68 -26.59
CA GLU A 86 5.71 -19.96 -27.27
C GLU A 86 5.94 -19.82 -28.78
N GLU A 87 5.96 -20.93 -29.51
CA GLU A 87 6.16 -20.93 -30.97
C GLU A 87 5.14 -20.01 -31.67
N ASN A 88 5.58 -19.18 -32.61
CA ASN A 88 4.69 -18.22 -33.28
C ASN A 88 3.56 -18.93 -34.06
N LEU A 89 2.49 -18.20 -34.31
CA LEU A 89 1.38 -18.61 -35.17
C LEU A 89 1.63 -18.08 -36.59
N GLY A 90 2.45 -18.83 -37.34
CA GLY A 90 2.95 -18.41 -38.65
C GLY A 90 2.19 -18.97 -39.85
N LYS A 91 1.66 -20.21 -39.74
CA LYS A 91 1.15 -20.94 -40.92
C LYS A 91 0.06 -21.97 -40.58
N TYR A 92 -0.61 -22.45 -41.64
CA TYR A 92 -1.62 -23.53 -41.66
C TYR A 92 -1.25 -24.83 -40.93
N ASP A 93 0.04 -25.06 -40.65
CA ASP A 93 0.57 -26.30 -40.06
C ASP A 93 0.67 -26.23 -38.52
N ASP A 94 0.51 -25.04 -37.93
CA ASP A 94 0.43 -24.83 -36.49
C ASP A 94 -1.05 -24.90 -36.09
N TYR A 95 -1.44 -25.97 -35.40
CA TYR A 95 -2.80 -26.14 -34.93
C TYR A 95 -2.89 -25.65 -33.47
N PRO A 96 -3.25 -24.37 -33.22
CA PRO A 96 -3.41 -23.86 -31.87
C PRO A 96 -4.46 -24.65 -31.10
N ASP A 97 -4.44 -24.50 -29.79
CA ASP A 97 -5.53 -24.97 -28.95
C ASP A 97 -6.87 -24.46 -29.49
N GLY A 98 -7.92 -25.27 -29.40
CA GLY A 98 -9.22 -25.03 -30.03
C GLY A 98 -9.34 -25.44 -31.50
N SER A 99 -8.25 -25.83 -32.18
CA SER A 99 -8.33 -26.30 -33.58
C SER A 99 -9.15 -27.58 -33.73
N LEU A 100 -9.97 -27.67 -34.78
CA LEU A 100 -10.75 -28.87 -35.13
C LEU A 100 -10.10 -29.58 -36.32
N LEU A 101 -9.51 -30.75 -36.10
CA LEU A 101 -8.77 -31.50 -37.12
C LEU A 101 -9.47 -32.79 -37.52
N ARG A 102 -9.32 -33.19 -38.78
CA ARG A 102 -9.80 -34.47 -39.31
C ARG A 102 -8.83 -35.04 -40.33
N GLY A 103 -8.56 -36.34 -40.23
CA GLY A 103 -7.71 -37.08 -41.17
C GLY A 103 -8.48 -37.60 -42.39
N SER A 104 -8.11 -38.80 -42.84
CA SER A 104 -8.80 -39.54 -43.90
C SER A 104 -10.13 -40.15 -43.42
N GLY A 105 -10.20 -40.54 -42.15
CA GLY A 105 -11.38 -41.12 -41.48
C GLY A 105 -12.51 -40.13 -41.16
N PRO A 106 -13.65 -40.58 -40.60
CA PRO A 106 -14.75 -39.71 -40.17
C PRO A 106 -14.51 -38.99 -38.85
N GLU A 107 -13.49 -39.36 -38.08
CA GLU A 107 -13.20 -38.85 -36.75
C GLU A 107 -12.77 -37.38 -36.79
N VAL A 108 -13.32 -36.58 -35.89
CA VAL A 108 -12.94 -35.18 -35.68
C VAL A 108 -12.29 -35.06 -34.31
N TYR A 109 -11.18 -34.34 -34.25
CA TYR A 109 -10.40 -34.12 -33.05
C TYR A 109 -10.35 -32.64 -32.71
N LEU A 110 -10.44 -32.30 -31.42
CA LEU A 110 -10.10 -30.99 -30.89
C LEU A 110 -8.63 -31.01 -30.45
N ILE A 111 -7.86 -29.98 -30.81
CA ILE A 111 -6.53 -29.74 -30.22
C ILE A 111 -6.69 -28.92 -28.95
N GLU A 112 -6.15 -29.42 -27.84
CA GLU A 112 -6.29 -28.78 -26.54
C GLU A 112 -5.18 -29.25 -25.57
N LEU A 113 -4.52 -28.32 -24.88
CA LEU A 113 -3.36 -28.55 -24.02
C LEU A 113 -2.27 -29.40 -24.71
N GLY A 114 -2.03 -29.13 -26.00
CA GLY A 114 -1.07 -29.86 -26.83
C GLY A 114 -1.45 -31.32 -27.14
N LYS A 115 -2.72 -31.70 -26.94
CA LYS A 115 -3.24 -33.06 -27.19
C LYS A 115 -4.39 -33.05 -28.18
N LYS A 116 -4.57 -34.15 -28.92
CA LYS A 116 -5.77 -34.40 -29.74
C LYS A 116 -6.82 -35.11 -28.91
N ARG A 117 -8.02 -34.55 -28.83
CA ARG A 117 -9.16 -35.11 -28.11
C ARG A 117 -10.23 -35.51 -29.11
N TRP A 118 -10.59 -36.78 -29.13
CA TRP A 118 -11.63 -37.25 -30.05
C TRP A 118 -12.99 -36.68 -29.67
N ILE A 119 -13.79 -36.30 -30.68
CA ILE A 119 -15.19 -35.90 -30.55
C ILE A 119 -16.06 -37.10 -30.95
N PRO A 120 -16.58 -37.90 -29.98
CA PRO A 120 -17.16 -39.19 -30.31
C PRO A 120 -18.48 -39.11 -31.10
N THR A 121 -19.23 -38.01 -30.95
CA THR A 121 -20.55 -37.87 -31.61
C THR A 121 -20.84 -36.46 -32.13
N PRO A 122 -21.66 -36.32 -33.20
CA PRO A 122 -22.16 -35.03 -33.67
C PRO A 122 -22.96 -34.24 -32.62
N ALA A 123 -23.57 -34.93 -31.64
CA ALA A 123 -24.28 -34.29 -30.54
C ALA A 123 -23.29 -33.53 -29.63
N ILE A 124 -22.14 -34.14 -29.34
CA ILE A 124 -21.05 -33.50 -28.58
C ILE A 124 -20.49 -32.34 -29.39
N PHE A 125 -20.26 -32.53 -30.69
CA PHE A 125 -19.81 -31.43 -31.57
C PHE A 125 -20.75 -30.22 -31.49
N THR A 126 -22.06 -30.45 -31.59
CA THR A 126 -23.08 -29.39 -31.54
C THR A 126 -23.23 -28.78 -30.14
N ALA A 127 -23.13 -29.57 -29.07
CA ALA A 127 -23.23 -29.10 -27.69
C ALA A 127 -22.08 -28.19 -27.26
N ASN A 128 -20.94 -28.28 -27.98
CA ASN A 128 -19.78 -27.41 -27.81
C ASN A 128 -19.80 -26.20 -28.76
N ASP A 129 -20.91 -25.98 -29.47
CA ASP A 129 -21.08 -24.91 -30.48
C ASP A 129 -20.01 -24.92 -31.58
N PHE A 130 -19.40 -26.07 -31.83
CA PHE A 130 -18.43 -26.24 -32.91
C PHE A 130 -19.09 -26.04 -34.27
N GLY A 131 -18.40 -25.34 -35.17
CA GLY A 131 -18.85 -25.17 -36.54
C GLY A 131 -18.16 -26.16 -37.48
N TRP A 132 -18.96 -26.99 -38.16
CA TRP A 132 -18.46 -27.99 -39.11
C TRP A 132 -17.58 -27.40 -40.22
N LYS A 133 -17.82 -26.14 -40.60
CA LYS A 133 -17.05 -25.43 -41.63
C LYS A 133 -15.62 -25.07 -41.21
N TYR A 134 -15.29 -25.20 -39.92
CA TYR A 134 -13.96 -24.88 -39.37
C TYR A 134 -13.10 -26.13 -39.15
N ILE A 135 -13.59 -27.31 -39.56
CA ILE A 135 -12.78 -28.52 -39.52
C ILE A 135 -11.69 -28.42 -40.58
N VAL A 136 -10.44 -28.44 -40.15
CA VAL A 136 -9.27 -28.48 -41.00
C VAL A 136 -8.95 -29.94 -41.32
N ARG A 137 -8.84 -30.25 -42.61
CA ARG A 137 -8.44 -31.58 -43.07
C ARG A 137 -6.92 -31.66 -43.12
N VAL A 138 -6.36 -32.65 -42.47
CA VAL A 138 -4.91 -32.85 -42.31
C VAL A 138 -4.50 -34.25 -42.77
N GLU A 139 -3.21 -34.47 -42.97
CA GLU A 139 -2.67 -35.82 -43.20
C GLU A 139 -2.79 -36.65 -41.92
N ASP A 140 -3.03 -37.96 -42.04
CA ASP A 140 -3.18 -38.85 -40.88
C ASP A 140 -1.92 -38.83 -39.99
N LYS A 141 -0.74 -38.66 -40.60
CA LYS A 141 0.54 -38.53 -39.90
C LYS A 141 0.56 -37.35 -38.92
N ILE A 142 -0.03 -36.21 -39.28
CA ILE A 142 -0.12 -35.03 -38.40
C ILE A 142 -0.90 -35.39 -37.13
N LEU A 143 -2.02 -36.11 -37.27
CA LEU A 143 -2.78 -36.56 -36.11
C LEU A 143 -1.98 -37.56 -35.29
N GLU A 144 -1.25 -38.49 -35.90
CA GLU A 144 -0.42 -39.48 -35.20
C GLU A 144 0.69 -38.85 -34.34
N ASP A 145 1.27 -37.75 -34.81
CA ASP A 145 2.34 -37.02 -34.11
C ASP A 145 1.81 -36.26 -32.87
N ILE A 146 0.49 -35.95 -32.82
CA ILE A 146 -0.14 -35.29 -31.67
C ILE A 146 -0.55 -36.32 -30.62
N LYS A 147 -0.08 -36.12 -29.37
CA LYS A 147 -0.40 -36.99 -28.24
C LYS A 147 -1.92 -37.09 -28.00
N PRO A 148 -2.49 -38.29 -27.79
CA PRO A 148 -3.90 -38.43 -27.50
C PRO A 148 -4.25 -37.89 -26.10
N GLY A 149 -5.35 -37.14 -26.02
CA GLY A 149 -6.01 -36.72 -24.79
C GLY A 149 -7.25 -37.55 -24.49
N SER A 150 -7.94 -37.24 -23.39
CA SER A 150 -9.22 -37.87 -23.07
C SER A 150 -10.31 -37.46 -24.07
N ASP A 151 -11.23 -38.37 -24.37
CA ASP A 151 -12.36 -38.07 -25.26
C ASP A 151 -13.21 -36.92 -24.71
N LEU A 152 -13.84 -36.20 -25.63
CA LEU A 152 -14.78 -35.14 -25.28
C LEU A 152 -16.11 -35.74 -24.82
N THR A 153 -16.58 -35.32 -23.65
CA THR A 153 -17.81 -35.85 -23.04
C THR A 153 -18.97 -34.85 -23.17
N ILE A 154 -18.92 -33.63 -22.60
CA ILE A 154 -19.93 -32.54 -22.82
C ILE A 154 -19.35 -31.13 -22.45
N SER A 155 -19.56 -30.09 -23.29
CA SER A 155 -19.42 -28.61 -23.09
C SER A 155 -18.03 -27.96 -22.79
N GLU A 156 -17.48 -27.23 -23.77
CA GLU A 156 -16.28 -26.35 -23.74
C GLU A 156 -16.34 -25.15 -22.77
N PRO A 157 -17.44 -24.35 -22.68
CA PRO A 157 -17.49 -23.22 -21.74
C PRO A 157 -17.46 -23.65 -20.27
N ASN A 158 -17.43 -24.95 -20.01
CA ASN A 158 -17.40 -25.56 -18.68
C ASN A 158 -16.06 -26.29 -18.42
N ARG A 159 -14.93 -25.76 -18.91
CA ARG A 159 -13.59 -26.31 -18.61
C ARG A 159 -12.61 -25.31 -18.06
N TYR A 160 -12.56 -24.12 -18.66
CA TYR A 160 -11.72 -23.03 -18.19
C TYR A 160 -12.26 -22.49 -16.87
N PRO A 161 -11.41 -22.35 -15.84
CA PRO A 161 -11.83 -21.61 -14.67
C PRO A 161 -12.05 -20.13 -15.02
N ASN A 162 -12.78 -19.43 -14.17
CA ASN A 162 -12.82 -17.96 -14.17
C ASN A 162 -12.29 -17.49 -12.83
N THR A 163 -11.70 -16.31 -12.81
CA THR A 163 -11.15 -15.66 -11.62
C THR A 163 -11.90 -14.38 -11.30
N ILE A 164 -12.03 -14.10 -10.01
CA ILE A 164 -12.60 -12.87 -9.48
C ILE A 164 -11.70 -12.34 -8.36
N ILE A 165 -11.52 -11.03 -8.30
CA ILE A 165 -10.92 -10.35 -7.15
C ILE A 165 -12.08 -10.06 -6.18
N LEU A 166 -11.95 -10.54 -4.96
CA LEU A 166 -12.94 -10.40 -3.89
C LEU A 166 -12.66 -9.19 -3.01
N ASP A 167 -11.38 -8.89 -2.77
CA ASP A 167 -10.93 -7.85 -1.87
C ASP A 167 -9.57 -7.29 -2.31
N GLY A 168 -9.29 -6.06 -1.92
CA GLY A 168 -8.10 -5.29 -2.30
C GLY A 168 -8.43 -3.86 -2.75
N PRO A 169 -7.44 -3.13 -3.30
CA PRO A 169 -7.64 -1.78 -3.80
C PRO A 169 -8.75 -1.69 -4.84
N GLY A 170 -9.52 -0.61 -4.82
CA GLY A 170 -10.51 -0.25 -5.82
C GLY A 170 -9.88 0.15 -7.15
N GLN A 171 -10.69 0.12 -8.21
CA GLN A 171 -10.24 0.51 -9.54
C GLN A 171 -9.82 1.98 -9.58
N ASN A 172 -8.54 2.21 -9.91
CA ASN A 172 -7.84 3.48 -9.92
C ASN A 172 -7.77 4.15 -8.53
N GLU A 173 -7.83 3.37 -7.46
CA GLU A 173 -7.62 3.88 -6.11
C GLU A 173 -6.17 4.37 -5.92
N VAL A 174 -6.01 5.47 -5.20
CA VAL A 174 -4.72 5.97 -4.73
C VAL A 174 -4.55 5.49 -3.30
N ILE A 175 -3.54 4.68 -3.06
CA ILE A 175 -3.21 4.11 -1.77
C ILE A 175 -2.09 4.94 -1.15
N GLU A 176 -2.32 5.42 0.06
CA GLU A 176 -1.36 6.18 0.86
C GLU A 176 -0.67 5.28 1.92
N ASP A 177 -0.47 4.00 1.60
CA ASP A 177 0.16 2.96 2.42
C ASP A 177 1.09 2.13 1.51
N SER A 178 2.15 1.58 2.09
CA SER A 178 3.05 0.65 1.39
C SER A 178 2.54 -0.79 1.37
N GLU A 179 1.64 -1.18 2.27
CA GLU A 179 1.13 -2.55 2.33
C GLU A 179 -0.17 -2.69 1.53
N VAL A 180 -0.17 -3.65 0.59
CA VAL A 180 -1.32 -3.91 -0.28
C VAL A 180 -1.62 -5.39 -0.28
N ALA A 181 -2.86 -5.74 0.04
CA ALA A 181 -3.33 -7.12 0.05
C ALA A 181 -4.45 -7.33 -0.97
N PHE A 182 -4.49 -8.52 -1.56
CA PHE A 182 -5.55 -8.97 -2.46
C PHE A 182 -6.15 -10.26 -1.93
N LYS A 183 -7.46 -10.43 -2.09
CA LYS A 183 -8.13 -11.74 -2.01
C LYS A 183 -8.83 -12.02 -3.31
N PHE A 184 -8.76 -13.24 -3.77
CA PHE A 184 -9.32 -13.65 -5.05
C PHE A 184 -9.90 -15.05 -4.95
N SER A 185 -10.76 -15.40 -5.91
CA SER A 185 -11.33 -16.73 -5.99
C SER A 185 -11.68 -17.05 -7.43
N GLY A 186 -12.37 -18.16 -7.65
CA GLY A 186 -12.79 -18.55 -8.97
C GLY A 186 -13.86 -19.64 -9.00
N THR A 187 -14.33 -19.92 -10.20
CA THR A 187 -15.18 -21.08 -10.48
C THR A 187 -14.33 -22.17 -11.09
N ASN A 188 -14.46 -23.41 -10.61
CA ASN A 188 -13.85 -24.59 -11.23
C ASN A 188 -14.91 -25.46 -11.91
N PRO A 189 -15.06 -25.38 -13.24
CA PRO A 189 -16.03 -26.21 -13.95
C PRO A 189 -15.76 -27.72 -13.95
N LEU A 190 -14.51 -28.13 -13.71
CA LEU A 190 -14.06 -29.53 -13.80
C LEU A 190 -13.83 -30.19 -12.44
N GLY A 191 -14.17 -29.53 -11.34
CA GLY A 191 -13.98 -30.06 -10.00
C GLY A 191 -14.37 -29.08 -8.90
N PRO A 192 -14.06 -29.40 -7.63
CA PRO A 192 -14.23 -28.48 -6.52
C PRO A 192 -13.37 -27.22 -6.70
N THR A 193 -13.85 -26.06 -6.24
CA THR A 193 -13.07 -24.81 -6.23
C THR A 193 -11.76 -24.94 -5.45
N ALA A 194 -11.72 -25.76 -4.40
CA ALA A 194 -10.52 -26.04 -3.61
C ALA A 194 -9.40 -26.77 -4.39
N GLU A 195 -9.66 -27.18 -5.63
CA GLU A 195 -8.64 -27.77 -6.53
C GLU A 195 -8.02 -26.76 -7.49
N LEU A 196 -8.43 -25.48 -7.44
CA LEU A 196 -7.78 -24.42 -8.19
C LEU A 196 -6.43 -24.07 -7.55
N SER A 197 -5.44 -23.82 -8.40
CA SER A 197 -4.26 -23.03 -8.09
C SER A 197 -4.38 -21.67 -8.77
N PHE A 198 -3.67 -20.65 -8.28
CA PHE A 198 -3.68 -19.33 -8.90
C PHE A 198 -2.29 -18.94 -9.38
N GLU A 199 -2.25 -18.08 -10.39
CA GLU A 199 -1.06 -17.39 -10.84
C GLU A 199 -1.34 -15.89 -10.75
N THR A 200 -0.39 -15.12 -10.22
CA THR A 200 -0.51 -13.68 -9.99
C THR A 200 0.61 -12.91 -10.67
N PHE A 201 0.34 -11.67 -11.04
CA PHE A 201 1.31 -10.78 -11.65
C PHE A 201 0.98 -9.33 -11.32
N LEU A 202 1.88 -8.62 -10.66
CA LEU A 202 1.76 -7.21 -10.36
C LEU A 202 2.63 -6.39 -11.33
N SER A 203 2.02 -5.85 -12.38
CA SER A 203 2.73 -4.96 -13.30
C SER A 203 3.23 -3.72 -12.55
N GLY A 204 4.54 -3.48 -12.61
CA GLY A 204 5.23 -2.40 -11.89
C GLY A 204 6.11 -2.91 -10.74
N ASP A 205 5.99 -4.18 -10.37
CA ASP A 205 6.78 -4.83 -9.31
C ASP A 205 7.33 -6.21 -9.76
N ASP A 206 6.47 -7.04 -10.36
CA ASP A 206 6.83 -8.37 -10.85
C ASP A 206 7.42 -8.32 -12.26
N ASP A 207 8.41 -9.18 -12.52
CA ASP A 207 8.98 -9.42 -13.86
C ASP A 207 8.20 -10.51 -14.64
N TYR A 208 7.55 -11.45 -13.93
CA TYR A 208 6.87 -12.61 -14.50
C TYR A 208 5.71 -13.10 -13.61
N TRP A 209 4.79 -13.89 -14.19
CA TRP A 209 3.70 -14.54 -13.43
C TRP A 209 4.26 -15.47 -12.36
N ARG A 210 3.76 -15.33 -11.13
CA ARG A 210 4.14 -16.14 -9.96
C ARG A 210 3.04 -17.12 -9.63
N SER A 211 3.39 -18.35 -9.28
CA SER A 211 2.43 -19.29 -8.71
C SER A 211 2.04 -18.86 -7.30
N SER A 212 0.74 -18.80 -7.02
CA SER A 212 0.19 -18.58 -5.68
C SER A 212 -0.33 -19.89 -5.09
N SER A 213 0.04 -20.18 -3.85
CA SER A 213 -0.44 -21.35 -3.11
C SER A 213 -1.78 -21.13 -2.41
N GLY A 214 -2.25 -19.88 -2.35
CA GLY A 214 -3.43 -19.45 -1.61
C GLY A 214 -4.47 -18.76 -2.48
N ASP A 215 -5.45 -18.15 -1.80
CA ASP A 215 -6.50 -17.31 -2.37
C ASP A 215 -6.31 -15.82 -2.00
N ASP A 216 -5.09 -15.49 -1.58
CA ASP A 216 -4.62 -14.19 -1.14
C ASP A 216 -3.16 -13.92 -1.54
N GLU A 217 -2.81 -12.64 -1.70
CA GLU A 217 -1.43 -12.17 -1.91
C GLU A 217 -1.22 -10.83 -1.22
N GLU A 218 -0.02 -10.62 -0.68
CA GLU A 218 0.40 -9.37 -0.03
C GLU A 218 1.66 -8.82 -0.69
N TYR A 219 1.71 -7.49 -0.84
CA TYR A 219 2.81 -6.75 -1.43
C TYR A 219 3.22 -5.60 -0.52
N ARG A 220 4.53 -5.32 -0.50
CA ARG A 220 5.09 -4.11 0.11
C ARG A 220 5.69 -3.22 -0.97
N LEU A 221 5.01 -2.13 -1.30
CA LEU A 221 5.31 -1.24 -2.43
C LEU A 221 5.80 0.12 -1.90
N LEU A 222 7.06 0.45 -2.20
CA LEU A 222 7.70 1.68 -1.71
C LEU A 222 7.86 2.76 -2.80
N SER A 223 7.46 2.45 -4.04
CA SER A 223 7.63 3.36 -5.17
C SER A 223 6.32 4.00 -5.56
N ASN A 224 6.33 5.33 -5.72
CA ASN A 224 5.20 6.07 -6.25
C ASN A 224 5.02 5.74 -7.74
N ALA A 225 4.08 4.87 -8.03
CA ALA A 225 3.82 4.36 -9.37
C ALA A 225 2.38 3.90 -9.53
N VAL A 226 1.98 3.69 -10.78
CA VAL A 226 0.74 3.01 -11.13
C VAL A 226 1.03 1.53 -11.27
N TYR A 227 0.27 0.72 -10.54
CA TYR A 227 0.36 -0.72 -10.55
C TYR A 227 -0.88 -1.33 -11.19
N THR A 228 -0.75 -2.51 -11.76
CA THR A 228 -1.92 -3.30 -12.18
C THR A 228 -1.72 -4.74 -11.75
N PHE A 229 -2.55 -5.18 -10.81
CA PHE A 229 -2.58 -6.54 -10.33
C PHE A 229 -3.40 -7.40 -11.29
N TYR A 230 -2.86 -8.55 -11.67
CA TYR A 230 -3.51 -9.55 -12.48
C TYR A 230 -3.51 -10.88 -11.72
N VAL A 231 -4.61 -11.61 -11.79
CA VAL A 231 -4.71 -12.96 -11.21
C VAL A 231 -5.54 -13.86 -12.11
N ARG A 232 -5.09 -15.11 -12.25
CA ARG A 232 -5.77 -16.13 -13.05
C ARG A 232 -5.75 -17.49 -12.35
N ALA A 233 -6.84 -18.21 -12.45
CA ALA A 233 -7.00 -19.54 -11.88
C ALA A 233 -6.53 -20.60 -12.86
N LYS A 234 -6.09 -21.74 -12.33
CA LYS A 234 -5.69 -22.92 -13.07
C LYS A 234 -6.25 -24.16 -12.39
N ASN A 235 -6.90 -25.03 -13.15
CA ASN A 235 -7.38 -26.30 -12.60
C ASN A 235 -6.32 -27.41 -12.72
N LYS A 236 -6.54 -28.54 -12.03
CA LYS A 236 -5.64 -29.71 -12.04
C LYS A 236 -5.38 -30.29 -13.43
N GLN A 237 -6.28 -30.06 -14.38
CA GLN A 237 -6.14 -30.52 -15.76
C GLN A 237 -5.20 -29.61 -16.57
N GLY A 238 -4.87 -28.42 -16.06
CA GLY A 238 -3.95 -27.47 -16.68
C GLY A 238 -4.63 -26.32 -17.40
N TYR A 239 -5.96 -26.23 -17.41
CA TYR A 239 -6.66 -25.11 -18.01
C TYR A 239 -6.52 -23.86 -17.16
N VAL A 240 -6.05 -22.79 -17.77
CA VAL A 240 -5.85 -21.48 -17.16
C VAL A 240 -6.99 -20.55 -17.56
N ASP A 241 -7.44 -19.69 -16.65
CA ASP A 241 -8.42 -18.65 -16.97
C ASP A 241 -7.89 -17.78 -18.13
N PRO A 242 -8.57 -17.78 -19.29
CA PRO A 242 -8.12 -17.05 -20.47
C PRO A 242 -8.32 -15.53 -20.35
N SER A 243 -9.06 -15.05 -19.36
CA SER A 243 -9.30 -13.63 -19.12
C SER A 243 -9.01 -13.28 -17.66
N PRO A 244 -7.71 -13.14 -17.29
CA PRO A 244 -7.31 -12.83 -15.93
C PRO A 244 -8.11 -11.66 -15.35
N ALA A 245 -8.54 -11.81 -14.10
CA ALA A 245 -9.08 -10.68 -13.35
C ALA A 245 -7.95 -9.68 -13.11
N SER A 246 -8.27 -8.39 -13.20
CA SER A 246 -7.29 -7.34 -12.98
C SER A 246 -7.88 -6.11 -12.31
N ILE A 247 -7.02 -5.40 -11.59
CA ILE A 247 -7.34 -4.12 -10.98
C ILE A 247 -6.12 -3.20 -11.03
N GLN A 248 -6.35 -1.95 -11.42
CA GLN A 248 -5.30 -0.92 -11.45
C GLN A 248 -5.45 -0.02 -10.24
N PHE A 249 -4.34 0.38 -9.64
CA PHE A 249 -4.26 1.29 -8.49
C PHE A 249 -2.93 2.05 -8.55
N SER A 250 -2.73 3.04 -7.68
CA SER A 250 -1.44 3.73 -7.56
C SER A 250 -1.04 3.91 -6.11
N ILE A 251 0.27 3.98 -5.89
CA ILE A 251 0.86 4.28 -4.58
C ILE A 251 1.31 5.74 -4.60
N GLU A 252 0.92 6.52 -3.59
CA GLU A 252 1.37 7.91 -3.41
C GLU A 252 1.83 8.13 -1.96
N LEU A 253 3.11 7.85 -1.70
CA LEU A 253 3.79 8.06 -0.44
C LEU A 253 4.61 9.36 -0.46
N SER A 254 4.83 9.94 0.71
CA SER A 254 5.74 11.07 0.88
C SER A 254 7.18 10.68 0.52
N SER A 255 7.97 11.64 0.05
CA SER A 255 9.43 11.46 -0.05
C SER A 255 10.11 11.20 1.29
N TYR A 256 9.41 11.46 2.40
CA TYR A 256 9.86 11.19 3.76
C TYR A 256 9.31 9.87 4.32
N TYR A 257 8.59 9.07 3.53
CA TYR A 257 8.01 7.82 3.99
C TYR A 257 9.08 6.86 4.54
N GLY A 258 8.90 6.41 5.77
CA GLY A 258 9.86 5.58 6.49
C GLY A 258 11.17 6.29 6.89
N GLN A 259 11.29 7.61 6.68
CA GLN A 259 12.42 8.44 7.14
C GLN A 259 12.09 9.17 8.43
N VAL A 260 10.85 9.64 8.58
CA VAL A 260 10.35 10.17 9.84
C VAL A 260 9.23 9.26 10.30
N ALA A 261 9.28 8.82 11.54
CA ALA A 261 8.31 7.88 12.09
C ALA A 261 7.65 8.43 13.34
N ILE A 262 6.42 8.00 13.59
CA ILE A 262 5.80 8.07 14.91
C ILE A 262 6.42 6.95 15.74
N ASP A 263 7.40 7.28 16.58
CA ASP A 263 8.15 6.30 17.36
C ASP A 263 7.30 5.74 18.51
N ARG A 264 6.54 6.62 19.17
CA ARG A 264 5.68 6.27 20.30
C ARG A 264 4.45 7.15 20.37
N VAL A 265 3.34 6.56 20.78
CA VAL A 265 2.13 7.26 21.23
C VAL A 265 1.85 6.80 22.66
N ASP A 266 1.58 7.75 23.55
CA ASP A 266 1.36 7.48 24.98
C ASP A 266 0.15 8.29 25.46
N PRO A 267 -1.07 7.73 25.31
CA PRO A 267 -2.28 8.33 25.86
C PRO A 267 -2.38 8.01 27.36
N ASP A 268 -2.64 9.04 28.17
CA ASP A 268 -2.85 8.90 29.60
C ASP A 268 -4.35 8.72 29.92
N ARG A 269 -4.64 7.67 30.69
CA ARG A 269 -6.02 7.26 31.00
C ARG A 269 -6.73 8.20 31.96
N ASP A 270 -5.98 8.87 32.83
CA ASP A 270 -6.52 9.66 33.92
C ASP A 270 -6.52 11.16 33.59
N ASP A 271 -5.53 11.64 32.82
CA ASP A 271 -5.39 13.03 32.41
C ASP A 271 -4.85 13.18 30.99
N PHE A 272 -5.76 13.32 30.01
CA PHE A 272 -5.42 13.52 28.60
C PHE A 272 -4.46 14.70 28.32
N ARG A 273 -4.30 15.63 29.27
CA ARG A 273 -3.32 16.72 29.12
C ARG A 273 -1.88 16.22 29.21
N GLN A 274 -1.68 15.01 29.70
CA GLN A 274 -0.40 14.29 29.74
C GLN A 274 -0.19 13.40 28.50
N ASP A 275 -1.18 13.30 27.60
CA ASP A 275 -1.03 12.63 26.32
C ASP A 275 0.13 13.23 25.52
N TYR A 276 0.94 12.36 24.93
CA TYR A 276 1.97 12.78 24.00
C TYR A 276 2.24 11.73 22.94
N LEU A 277 2.90 12.17 21.86
CA LEU A 277 3.52 11.29 20.90
C LEU A 277 4.93 11.78 20.57
N ILE A 278 5.76 10.88 20.08
CA ILE A 278 7.15 11.15 19.71
C ILE A 278 7.30 10.91 18.22
N LEU A 279 7.79 11.92 17.51
CA LEU A 279 8.26 11.79 16.13
C LEU A 279 9.78 11.69 16.14
N ARG A 280 10.35 10.74 15.41
CA ARG A 280 11.81 10.56 15.31
C ARG A 280 12.27 10.64 13.87
N ASN A 281 13.40 11.30 13.62
CA ASN A 281 14.06 11.30 12.32
C ASN A 281 15.02 10.12 12.20
N ASP A 282 14.61 9.10 11.46
CA ASP A 282 15.33 7.85 11.19
C ASP A 282 16.04 7.83 9.82
N ASP A 283 16.10 8.98 9.14
CA ASP A 283 16.67 9.09 7.79
C ASP A 283 18.13 8.64 7.72
N LYS A 284 18.38 7.53 7.03
CA LYS A 284 19.71 6.91 6.93
C LYS A 284 20.72 7.72 6.12
N ASP A 285 20.26 8.73 5.38
CA ASP A 285 21.11 9.71 4.71
C ASP A 285 21.51 10.90 5.63
N GLU A 286 21.13 10.84 6.91
CA GLU A 286 21.41 11.81 7.96
C GLU A 286 20.95 13.26 7.62
N ARG A 287 19.87 13.41 6.83
CA ARG A 287 19.38 14.72 6.44
C ARG A 287 18.60 15.37 7.57
N ILE A 288 18.70 16.70 7.64
CA ILE A 288 17.86 17.53 8.51
C ILE A 288 16.50 17.71 7.83
N ILE A 289 15.41 17.36 8.53
CA ILE A 289 14.05 17.40 8.00
C ILE A 289 13.23 18.47 8.72
N ASN A 290 12.60 19.36 7.94
CA ASN A 290 11.73 20.40 8.48
C ASN A 290 10.31 19.84 8.67
N LEU A 291 9.86 19.78 9.93
CA LEU A 291 8.55 19.22 10.30
C LEU A 291 7.46 20.31 10.44
N THR A 292 7.81 21.59 10.42
CA THR A 292 6.84 22.66 10.59
C THR A 292 5.82 22.67 9.45
N GLY A 293 4.54 22.67 9.82
CA GLY A 293 3.43 22.62 8.88
C GLY A 293 3.04 21.21 8.42
N TRP A 294 3.74 20.16 8.86
CA TRP A 294 3.28 18.79 8.72
C TRP A 294 2.02 18.57 9.55
N LYS A 295 1.28 17.52 9.22
CA LYS A 295 -0.02 17.22 9.82
C LYS A 295 -0.01 15.88 10.54
N ILE A 296 -0.72 15.84 11.66
CA ILE A 296 -1.02 14.64 12.40
C ILE A 296 -2.54 14.46 12.33
N GLU A 297 -3.00 13.45 11.62
CA GLU A 297 -4.41 13.11 11.48
C GLU A 297 -4.76 12.01 12.48
N THR A 298 -5.77 12.29 13.31
CA THR A 298 -6.36 11.37 14.27
C THR A 298 -7.84 11.14 13.90
N LYS A 299 -8.53 10.21 14.58
CA LYS A 299 -9.97 9.99 14.38
C LYS A 299 -10.81 11.25 14.66
N LYS A 300 -10.35 12.09 15.60
CA LYS A 300 -11.10 13.27 16.08
C LYS A 300 -10.73 14.55 15.32
N THR A 301 -9.46 14.72 14.95
CA THR A 301 -9.00 16.00 14.39
C THR A 301 -7.71 15.88 13.56
N THR A 302 -7.37 16.96 12.87
CA THR A 302 -6.07 17.14 12.21
C THR A 302 -5.31 18.25 12.93
N ILE A 303 -4.09 17.97 13.33
CA ILE A 303 -3.18 18.91 14.00
C ILE A 303 -2.10 19.32 13.02
N VAL A 304 -1.73 20.60 13.01
CA VAL A 304 -0.58 21.10 12.26
C VAL A 304 0.57 21.31 13.24
N ILE A 305 1.74 20.76 12.93
CA ILE A 305 2.94 20.96 13.74
C ILE A 305 3.35 22.44 13.66
N PRO A 306 3.37 23.17 14.78
CA PRO A 306 3.66 24.60 14.80
C PRO A 306 5.16 24.88 14.67
N GLN A 307 5.53 26.16 14.79
CA GLN A 307 6.89 26.60 15.03
C GLN A 307 7.26 26.50 16.52
N ALA A 308 8.55 26.55 16.81
CA ALA A 308 9.11 26.49 18.16
C ALA A 308 10.36 27.37 18.30
N ILE A 309 10.72 27.71 19.53
CA ILE A 309 11.92 28.53 19.81
C ILE A 309 13.14 27.60 19.86
N GLU A 310 13.97 27.64 18.81
CA GLU A 310 15.24 26.88 18.71
C GLU A 310 16.25 27.31 19.78
N LYS A 311 16.41 28.62 19.97
CA LYS A 311 17.42 29.20 20.85
C LYS A 311 16.79 29.79 22.09
N LEU A 312 16.21 28.92 22.92
CA LEU A 312 15.56 29.34 24.16
C LEU A 312 16.59 30.05 25.04
N LYS A 313 16.39 31.34 25.25
CA LYS A 313 17.21 32.18 26.13
C LYS A 313 16.47 32.38 27.45
N PRO A 314 17.16 32.75 28.54
CA PRO A 314 16.50 33.04 29.82
C PRO A 314 15.42 34.13 29.72
N ILE A 315 15.61 35.08 28.80
CA ILE A 315 14.59 36.04 28.39
C ILE A 315 14.31 35.77 26.91
N PHE A 316 13.09 35.33 26.61
CA PHE A 316 12.64 34.99 25.27
C PHE A 316 11.35 35.69 24.92
N SER A 317 11.04 35.76 23.63
CA SER A 317 9.76 36.21 23.10
C SER A 317 9.16 35.14 22.20
N ALA A 318 7.82 35.10 22.12
CA ALA A 318 7.13 34.24 21.15
C ALA A 318 7.51 34.57 19.70
N GLN A 319 8.07 35.74 19.43
CA GLN A 319 8.57 36.13 18.11
C GLN A 319 9.89 35.43 17.71
N ASP A 320 10.55 34.76 18.66
CA ASP A 320 11.80 34.03 18.42
C ASP A 320 11.55 32.63 17.80
N SER A 321 10.29 32.29 17.50
CA SER A 321 9.93 30.99 16.92
C SER A 321 10.45 30.82 15.49
N SER A 322 11.03 29.67 15.21
CA SER A 322 11.49 29.24 13.89
C SER A 322 10.89 27.87 13.53
N ASP A 323 11.18 27.42 12.31
CA ASP A 323 10.80 26.08 11.89
C ASP A 323 11.57 25.02 12.68
N ILE A 324 10.89 23.92 12.97
CA ILE A 324 11.43 22.73 13.63
C ILE A 324 12.21 21.94 12.58
N ASN A 325 13.54 22.11 12.61
CA ASN A 325 14.46 21.38 11.74
C ASN A 325 15.08 20.24 12.55
N LEU A 326 14.61 19.03 12.27
CA LEU A 326 14.94 17.83 13.03
C LEU A 326 16.17 17.14 12.42
N PRO A 327 17.34 17.13 13.08
CA PRO A 327 18.50 16.37 12.60
C PRO A 327 18.26 14.86 12.71
N TYR A 328 19.15 14.06 12.14
CA TYR A 328 19.15 12.61 12.33
C TYR A 328 19.19 12.23 13.81
N ASP A 329 18.42 11.21 14.19
CA ASP A 329 18.25 10.73 15.57
C ASP A 329 17.62 11.78 16.51
N GLY A 330 17.13 12.90 15.96
CA GLY A 330 16.38 13.88 16.71
C GLY A 330 14.94 13.49 16.91
N GLU A 331 14.35 14.00 17.98
CA GLU A 331 12.97 13.74 18.38
C GLU A 331 12.16 15.04 18.53
N VAL A 332 10.88 14.95 18.17
CA VAL A 332 9.86 15.95 18.54
C VAL A 332 8.83 15.28 19.41
N ILE A 333 8.75 15.74 20.64
CA ILE A 333 7.75 15.32 21.60
C ILE A 333 6.57 16.29 21.51
N ILE A 334 5.43 15.78 21.07
CA ILE A 334 4.20 16.53 20.85
C ILE A 334 3.23 16.18 21.97
N SER A 335 3.16 17.06 22.96
CA SER A 335 2.23 16.97 24.08
C SER A 335 0.90 17.65 23.75
N PHE A 336 -0.21 17.03 24.11
CA PHE A 336 -1.54 17.56 23.81
C PHE A 336 -2.00 18.61 24.83
N GLY A 337 -1.41 18.60 26.03
CA GLY A 337 -1.60 19.62 27.06
C GLY A 337 -1.05 21.01 26.69
N ALA A 338 -1.26 21.96 27.61
CA ALA A 338 -0.70 23.30 27.49
C ALA A 338 0.80 23.28 27.84
N SER A 339 1.60 24.11 27.14
CA SER A 339 2.99 24.32 27.53
C SER A 339 3.06 24.90 28.93
N PRO A 340 3.80 24.30 29.88
CA PRO A 340 4.03 24.89 31.18
C PRO A 340 4.68 26.28 31.10
N TYR A 341 5.47 26.53 30.04
CA TYR A 341 6.09 27.83 29.74
C TYR A 341 5.30 28.74 28.80
N GLY A 342 4.19 28.26 28.23
CA GLY A 342 3.41 28.98 27.24
C GLY A 342 4.06 29.06 25.85
N VAL A 343 5.18 28.36 25.61
CA VAL A 343 5.87 28.30 24.31
C VAL A 343 6.31 26.88 23.97
N ASN A 344 6.55 26.62 22.69
CA ASN A 344 7.25 25.44 22.19
C ASN A 344 8.74 25.76 22.07
N PHE A 345 9.62 24.80 22.31
CA PHE A 345 11.06 25.06 22.37
C PHE A 345 11.90 23.82 22.03
N GLN A 346 13.12 24.05 21.56
CA GLN A 346 14.17 23.03 21.56
C GLN A 346 14.82 22.99 22.95
N THR A 347 15.08 21.79 23.47
CA THR A 347 15.82 21.66 24.72
C THR A 347 17.31 21.95 24.52
N ASN A 348 18.00 22.03 25.65
CA ASN A 348 19.41 22.33 25.77
C ASN A 348 19.88 21.77 27.12
N LEU A 349 21.19 21.69 27.30
CA LEU A 349 21.87 21.21 28.51
C LEU A 349 21.34 21.78 29.84
N CYS A 350 20.74 22.98 29.83
CA CYS A 350 20.24 23.63 31.05
C CYS A 350 18.74 23.39 31.31
N SER A 351 18.03 22.74 30.39
CA SER A 351 16.56 22.67 30.39
C SER A 351 16.01 21.97 31.63
N GLY A 352 16.73 21.03 32.22
CA GLY A 352 16.29 20.33 33.44
C GLY A 352 16.07 21.25 34.65
N TYR A 353 16.77 22.39 34.75
CA TYR A 353 16.51 23.38 35.81
C TYR A 353 15.06 23.87 35.85
N GLN A 354 14.38 23.77 34.71
CA GLN A 354 13.01 24.21 34.57
C GLN A 354 11.99 23.26 35.21
N ALA A 355 12.33 21.97 35.36
CA ALA A 355 11.44 20.95 35.91
C ALA A 355 11.11 21.16 37.40
N GLN A 356 11.77 22.09 38.08
CA GLN A 356 11.51 22.39 39.49
C GLN A 356 10.30 23.31 39.72
N ASN A 357 10.00 24.19 38.75
CA ASN A 357 8.90 25.14 38.85
C ASN A 357 7.70 24.73 38.00
N TYR A 358 7.89 23.78 37.09
CA TYR A 358 6.92 23.37 36.08
C TYR A 358 6.97 21.86 35.88
N GLU A 359 5.79 21.26 35.72
CA GLU A 359 5.65 19.84 35.44
C GLU A 359 5.57 19.61 33.93
N PHE A 360 6.48 18.81 33.40
CA PHE A 360 6.53 18.42 31.99
C PHE A 360 6.16 16.96 31.83
N PHE A 361 5.40 16.65 30.80
CA PHE A 361 5.00 15.30 30.44
C PHE A 361 5.33 15.03 28.97
N PRO A 362 6.25 14.07 28.69
CA PRO A 362 7.15 13.40 29.63
C PRO A 362 8.12 14.40 30.31
N SER A 363 8.74 14.00 31.43
CA SER A 363 9.66 14.87 32.17
C SER A 363 10.85 15.32 31.31
N LEU A 364 11.40 16.50 31.62
CA LEU A 364 12.65 16.96 31.03
C LEU A 364 13.81 16.12 31.55
N ASP A 365 14.89 16.05 30.76
CA ASP A 365 16.14 15.46 31.21
C ASP A 365 16.71 16.24 32.41
N SER A 366 17.37 15.51 33.31
CA SER A 366 17.90 16.01 34.57
C SER A 366 19.43 16.02 34.63
N ASP A 367 20.11 15.85 33.50
CA ASP A 367 21.57 15.93 33.39
C ASP A 367 22.02 17.35 32.99
N CYS A 368 22.14 18.24 33.98
CA CYS A 368 22.67 19.58 33.77
C CYS A 368 24.16 19.65 34.11
N PRO A 369 24.95 20.44 33.36
CA PRO A 369 26.33 20.74 33.69
C PRO A 369 26.49 21.20 35.15
N GLN A 370 27.58 20.75 35.77
CA GLN A 370 27.98 21.17 37.11
C GLN A 370 29.24 22.05 37.03
N PRO A 371 29.38 23.07 37.89
CA PRO A 371 30.59 23.89 37.94
C PRO A 371 31.84 23.05 38.23
N GLU A 372 32.99 23.48 37.72
CA GLU A 372 34.26 22.79 37.99
C GLU A 372 34.72 23.05 39.43
N GLU A 373 35.35 22.07 40.10
CA GLU A 373 35.86 22.22 41.47
C GLU A 373 36.79 23.43 41.62
N ALA A 374 37.54 23.76 40.57
CA ALA A 374 38.43 24.91 40.52
C ALA A 374 37.71 26.23 40.85
N ASP A 375 36.44 26.37 40.45
CA ASP A 375 35.67 27.61 40.57
C ASP A 375 35.26 27.94 42.01
N TYR A 376 35.11 26.91 42.84
CA TYR A 376 34.68 27.05 44.24
C TYR A 376 35.68 26.50 45.27
N SER A 377 36.80 25.92 44.85
CA SER A 377 37.85 25.37 45.73
C SER A 377 38.42 26.39 46.75
N GLY A 378 38.32 27.69 46.45
CA GLY A 378 38.74 28.78 47.35
C GLY A 378 37.71 29.19 48.40
N PHE A 379 36.52 28.57 48.41
CA PHE A 379 35.43 28.95 49.32
C PHE A 379 35.60 28.29 50.69
N LYS A 380 34.74 28.66 51.65
CA LYS A 380 34.72 27.95 52.93
C LYS A 380 34.36 26.48 52.70
N LYS A 381 34.98 25.59 53.48
CA LYS A 381 34.72 24.15 53.41
C LYS A 381 33.21 23.81 53.48
N THR A 382 32.46 24.48 54.33
CA THR A 382 30.99 24.28 54.45
C THR A 382 30.23 24.59 53.15
N CYS A 383 30.75 25.50 52.33
CA CYS A 383 30.21 25.80 51.01
C CYS A 383 30.60 24.74 49.98
N CYS A 384 31.87 24.35 49.93
CA CYS A 384 32.35 23.29 49.02
C CYS A 384 31.59 21.99 49.28
N ASP A 385 31.51 21.57 50.56
CA ASP A 385 30.75 20.39 50.98
C ASP A 385 29.26 20.51 50.59
N PHE A 386 28.69 21.72 50.59
CA PHE A 386 27.30 21.92 50.17
C PHE A 386 27.15 21.76 48.65
N ILE A 387 28.04 22.37 47.86
CA ILE A 387 28.04 22.31 46.39
C ILE A 387 28.20 20.86 45.90
N GLU A 388 29.16 20.12 46.47
CA GLU A 388 29.46 18.74 46.09
C GLU A 388 28.30 17.75 46.34
N ASN A 389 27.32 18.13 47.16
CA ASN A 389 26.15 17.31 47.48
C ASN A 389 24.86 17.77 46.78
N LEU A 390 24.96 18.73 45.85
CA LEU A 390 23.80 19.15 45.06
C LEU A 390 23.51 18.15 43.94
N ASP A 391 22.23 17.81 43.78
CA ASP A 391 21.78 17.09 42.59
C ASP A 391 21.90 18.01 41.37
N GLN A 392 22.16 17.42 40.20
CA GLN A 392 22.11 18.14 38.93
C GLN A 392 20.72 18.74 38.68
N CYS A 393 20.69 19.81 37.87
CA CYS A 393 19.46 20.53 37.52
C CYS A 393 18.62 21.01 38.72
N LYS A 394 19.24 21.23 39.89
CA LYS A 394 18.54 21.62 41.12
C LYS A 394 18.91 23.01 41.60
N ILE A 395 17.89 23.84 41.87
CA ILE A 395 18.04 25.18 42.43
C ILE A 395 18.24 25.00 43.94
N PRO A 396 19.39 25.39 44.51
CA PRO A 396 19.73 25.04 45.87
C PRO A 396 18.84 25.76 46.89
N ASN A 397 18.28 25.01 47.85
CA ASN A 397 17.60 25.59 48.99
C ASN A 397 18.49 25.55 50.24
N TYR A 398 19.22 26.64 50.47
CA TYR A 398 20.12 26.80 51.61
C TYR A 398 19.54 27.67 52.74
N GLY A 399 18.26 28.05 52.68
CA GLY A 399 17.66 29.00 53.63
C GLY A 399 17.69 28.53 55.10
N ASN A 400 17.71 27.21 55.33
CA ASN A 400 17.82 26.61 56.67
C ASN A 400 19.27 26.23 57.05
N ASN A 401 20.23 26.39 56.14
CA ASN A 401 21.64 26.13 56.39
C ASN A 401 22.32 27.45 56.78
N PHE A 402 22.48 27.70 58.08
CA PHE A 402 23.07 28.95 58.58
C PHE A 402 24.49 29.18 58.05
N ASP A 403 25.32 28.14 58.00
CA ASP A 403 26.72 28.24 57.58
C ASP A 403 26.88 28.62 56.10
N VAL A 404 25.91 28.23 55.26
CA VAL A 404 25.85 28.61 53.84
C VAL A 404 25.14 29.96 53.67
N SER A 405 23.97 30.15 54.27
CA SER A 405 23.13 31.34 54.05
C SER A 405 23.75 32.67 54.48
N VAL A 406 24.67 32.68 55.46
CA VAL A 406 25.41 33.89 55.87
C VAL A 406 26.72 34.08 55.11
N ASP A 407 27.11 33.11 54.29
CA ASP A 407 28.28 33.22 53.43
C ASP A 407 27.88 33.86 52.10
N SER A 408 28.11 35.18 51.99
CA SER A 408 27.76 35.93 50.78
C SER A 408 28.51 35.45 49.54
N GLN A 409 29.75 34.95 49.70
CA GLN A 409 30.52 34.45 48.57
C GLN A 409 29.92 33.14 48.05
N CYS A 410 29.55 32.25 48.97
CA CYS A 410 28.87 31.00 48.65
C CYS A 410 27.50 31.24 48.01
N THR A 411 26.65 32.06 48.65
CA THR A 411 25.28 32.28 48.18
C THR A 411 25.22 33.01 46.84
N ASN A 412 26.12 33.97 46.59
CA ASN A 412 26.24 34.57 45.26
C ASN A 412 26.60 33.52 44.21
N PHE A 413 27.62 32.69 44.46
CA PHE A 413 27.98 31.62 43.53
C PHE A 413 26.83 30.65 43.26
N LEU A 414 26.13 30.20 44.31
CA LEU A 414 24.98 29.31 44.15
C LEU A 414 23.87 29.96 43.31
N ASN A 415 23.56 31.23 43.57
CA ASN A 415 22.53 31.98 42.85
C ASN A 415 22.93 32.35 41.42
N ASP A 416 24.23 32.44 41.13
CA ASP A 416 24.73 32.79 39.80
C ASP A 416 24.87 31.57 38.89
N ASN A 417 25.10 30.36 39.45
CA ASN A 417 25.45 29.17 38.67
C ASN A 417 24.39 28.05 38.68
N PHE A 418 23.67 27.84 39.80
CA PHE A 418 22.74 26.70 39.94
C PHE A 418 21.30 27.06 39.57
N ASN A 419 21.12 27.54 38.34
CA ASN A 419 19.82 27.82 37.73
C ASN A 419 19.98 27.92 36.21
N TYR A 420 18.84 28.00 35.51
CA TYR A 420 18.82 28.09 34.05
C TYR A 420 19.63 29.27 33.50
N GLN A 421 19.52 30.46 34.10
CA GLN A 421 20.21 31.67 33.62
C GLN A 421 21.73 31.56 33.79
N GLY A 422 22.20 31.00 34.90
CA GLY A 422 23.62 30.72 35.15
C GLY A 422 24.18 29.74 34.14
N CYS A 423 23.61 28.53 34.11
CA CYS A 423 23.99 27.48 33.18
C CYS A 423 23.98 27.97 31.72
N TYR A 424 22.96 28.72 31.31
CA TYR A 424 22.90 29.27 29.95
C TYR A 424 24.06 30.23 29.66
N ASN A 425 24.43 31.11 30.60
CA ASN A 425 25.52 32.05 30.40
C ASN A 425 26.85 31.36 30.20
N ASP A 426 27.07 30.24 30.89
CA ASP A 426 28.34 29.52 30.89
C ASP A 426 28.45 28.59 29.66
N HIS A 427 27.35 27.94 29.28
CA HIS A 427 27.37 26.85 28.29
C HIS A 427 26.76 27.20 26.93
N SER A 428 26.04 28.32 26.75
CA SER A 428 25.30 28.60 25.50
C SER A 428 26.14 28.75 24.22
N GLN A 429 27.48 28.80 24.34
CA GLN A 429 28.40 28.86 23.21
C GLN A 429 29.04 27.50 22.87
N GLU A 430 28.71 26.45 23.61
CA GLU A 430 29.15 25.08 23.33
C GLU A 430 28.50 24.55 22.06
N VAL A 431 29.21 23.66 21.35
CA VAL A 431 28.79 23.15 20.04
C VAL A 431 27.58 22.23 20.18
N ASP A 432 27.52 21.50 21.28
CA ASP A 432 26.53 20.52 21.71
C ASP A 432 25.55 21.07 22.76
N PHE A 433 25.44 22.41 22.85
CA PHE A 433 24.56 23.04 23.83
C PHE A 433 23.07 22.70 23.64
N PHE A 434 22.61 22.60 22.38
CA PHE A 434 21.22 22.29 22.06
C PHE A 434 21.05 20.80 21.83
N ASP A 435 20.05 20.20 22.48
CA ASP A 435 19.77 18.79 22.29
C ASP A 435 19.02 18.57 20.97
N ASN A 436 19.03 17.34 20.49
CA ASN A 436 18.22 16.94 19.35
C ASN A 436 16.74 16.68 19.73
N GLU A 437 16.25 17.26 20.83
CA GLU A 437 14.88 17.10 21.31
C GLU A 437 14.11 18.43 21.22
N TRP A 438 12.90 18.38 20.65
CA TRP A 438 11.96 19.50 20.59
C TRP A 438 10.71 19.19 21.42
N ARG A 439 10.26 20.17 22.21
CA ARG A 439 9.03 20.11 23.00
C ARG A 439 7.95 20.98 22.36
N VAL A 440 6.90 20.34 21.86
CA VAL A 440 5.75 20.97 21.22
C VAL A 440 4.50 20.70 22.04
N PHE A 441 3.76 21.75 22.37
CA PHE A 441 2.53 21.68 23.16
C PHE A 441 1.37 22.24 22.36
N LEU A 442 0.30 21.45 22.24
CA LEU A 442 -0.83 21.78 21.37
C LEU A 442 -1.96 22.54 22.09
N ASN A 443 -1.94 22.58 23.42
CA ASN A 443 -2.93 23.24 24.28
C ASN A 443 -4.37 22.84 23.91
N LYS A 444 -4.62 21.54 23.79
CA LYS A 444 -5.95 21.00 23.50
C LYS A 444 -6.84 21.06 24.75
N SER A 445 -8.10 21.40 24.53
CA SER A 445 -9.12 21.50 25.59
C SER A 445 -9.91 20.21 25.80
N GLU A 446 -9.67 19.20 24.97
CA GLU A 446 -10.36 17.92 24.98
C GLU A 446 -9.36 16.80 24.68
N ASP A 447 -9.69 15.61 25.15
CA ASP A 447 -8.99 14.36 24.86
C ASP A 447 -9.03 14.11 23.35
N ILE A 448 -7.84 14.00 22.73
CA ILE A 448 -7.71 13.72 21.30
C ILE A 448 -7.36 12.26 21.03
N LEU A 449 -6.45 11.67 21.79
CA LEU A 449 -5.95 10.30 21.56
C LEU A 449 -6.85 9.26 22.23
N ASP A 450 -7.24 8.22 21.50
CA ASP A 450 -7.97 7.09 22.10
C ASP A 450 -7.06 6.31 23.05
N ASN A 451 -7.58 5.96 24.23
CA ASN A 451 -6.86 5.20 25.25
C ASN A 451 -6.78 3.69 24.97
N ASP A 452 -7.62 3.18 24.08
CA ASP A 452 -7.74 1.75 23.79
C ASP A 452 -7.10 1.35 22.45
N SER A 453 -7.54 1.96 21.35
CA SER A 453 -6.89 1.78 20.05
C SER A 453 -7.19 2.91 19.07
N GLU A 454 -6.17 3.35 18.35
CA GLU A 454 -6.28 4.39 17.32
C GLU A 454 -5.24 4.19 16.22
N THR A 455 -5.56 4.71 15.04
CA THR A 455 -4.61 4.87 13.94
C THR A 455 -4.34 6.36 13.77
N ILE A 456 -3.07 6.73 13.88
CA ILE A 456 -2.56 8.09 13.66
C ILE A 456 -1.80 8.12 12.34
N ILE A 457 -2.09 9.12 11.51
CA ILE A 457 -1.43 9.29 10.20
C ILE A 457 -0.60 10.56 10.24
N LEU A 458 0.71 10.43 10.04
CA LEU A 458 1.63 11.55 9.85
C LEU A 458 1.67 11.89 8.36
N LYS A 459 1.40 13.15 8.03
CA LYS A 459 1.46 13.68 6.66
C LYS A 459 2.42 14.85 6.55
N ASP A 460 3.14 14.91 5.45
CA ASP A 460 4.02 16.04 5.16
C ASP A 460 3.25 17.32 4.85
N LYS A 461 3.98 18.40 4.59
CA LYS A 461 3.41 19.72 4.26
C LYS A 461 2.58 19.71 2.96
N SER A 462 2.86 18.78 2.04
CA SER A 462 2.11 18.60 0.79
C SER A 462 0.86 17.74 0.99
N GLY A 463 0.73 17.09 2.14
CA GLY A 463 -0.39 16.22 2.49
C GLY A 463 -0.17 14.75 2.13
N GLN A 464 1.04 14.34 1.77
CA GLN A 464 1.36 12.93 1.49
C GLN A 464 1.69 12.19 2.79
N VAL A 465 1.34 10.91 2.87
CA VAL A 465 1.60 10.09 4.05
C VAL A 465 3.08 9.83 4.22
N VAL A 466 3.56 10.11 5.42
CA VAL A 466 4.93 9.89 5.88
C VAL A 466 5.00 8.63 6.74
N ASP A 467 4.03 8.44 7.62
CA ASP A 467 3.96 7.27 8.48
C ASP A 467 2.52 7.01 8.96
N ILE A 468 2.21 5.75 9.26
CA ILE A 468 0.93 5.31 9.83
C ILE A 468 1.24 4.48 11.07
N TYR A 469 0.73 4.91 12.22
CA TYR A 469 0.94 4.23 13.50
C TYR A 469 -0.39 3.79 14.09
N SER A 470 -0.49 2.51 14.45
CA SER A 470 -1.65 1.98 15.18
C SER A 470 -1.21 1.28 16.46
N TYR A 471 -1.93 1.49 17.55
CA TYR A 471 -1.67 0.88 18.86
C TYR A 471 -2.92 0.25 19.48
#